data_AF-A0A846X2P1-F1
#
_entry.id   AF-A0A846X2P1-F1
#
_cell.length_a   1.000
_cell.length_b   1.000
_cell.length_c   1.000
_cell.angle_alpha   90.00
_cell.angle_beta   90.00
_cell.angle_gamma   90.00
#
_symmetry.space_group_name_H-M   'P 1'
#
loop_
_entity.id
_entity.type
_entity.pdbx_description
1 polymer ?
#
loop_
_entity_poly.entity_id
_entity_poly.type
_entity_poly.pdbx_seq_one_letter_code
_entity_poly.pdbx_strand_id
1 'polypeptide(L)'
;MTDTAYPPLESMVRELWDRQQIADVMLSFGRALDTHDWSRYATTLTDPFDVDFYDLTGLPAGRTTPELWARFAENALGPLVVLHRYTNFHIDLAPDGDPDHAHAIVYHVSRHRKPNKSGDDHYTQYGWYDNDLVRTPEGWRINRLKHQFQWADGNPNLIDGSDPDFQKMAGEIFGTDPQ
;
A
#
# COMPACT_ATOMS: atom_id res chain seq x y z
N MET A 1 -28.18 2.30 35.48
CA MET A 1 -27.86 3.15 34.33
C MET A 1 -26.42 3.57 34.50
N THR A 2 -25.49 2.91 33.82
CA THR A 2 -24.08 3.29 33.82
C THR A 2 -23.94 4.54 32.98
N ASP A 3 -23.75 5.67 33.65
CA ASP A 3 -23.37 6.93 33.04
C ASP A 3 -22.02 6.70 32.33
N THR A 4 -22.07 6.54 31.01
CA THR A 4 -20.87 6.29 30.24
C THR A 4 -20.29 7.65 29.92
N ALA A 5 -19.42 8.14 30.81
CA ALA A 5 -18.69 9.37 30.57
C ALA A 5 -17.85 9.19 29.29
N TYR A 6 -18.17 9.97 28.27
CA TYR A 6 -17.37 10.01 27.04
C TYR A 6 -15.96 10.52 27.36
N PRO A 7 -14.95 10.15 26.54
CA PRO A 7 -13.65 10.77 26.60
C PRO A 7 -13.74 12.30 26.42
N PRO A 8 -12.71 13.07 26.80
CA PRO A 8 -12.67 14.50 26.53
C PRO A 8 -12.90 14.80 25.04
N LEU A 9 -13.66 15.86 24.74
CA LEU A 9 -13.99 16.25 23.36
C LEU A 9 -12.75 16.37 22.47
N GLU A 10 -11.67 16.95 22.99
CA GLU A 10 -10.41 17.09 22.26
C GLU A 10 -9.80 15.73 21.87
N SER A 11 -9.85 14.74 22.77
CA SER A 11 -9.42 13.38 22.48
C SER A 11 -10.29 12.72 21.41
N MET A 12 -11.61 12.89 21.49
CA MET A 12 -12.53 12.36 20.47
C MET A 12 -12.29 13.00 19.10
N VAL A 13 -12.09 14.32 19.05
CA VAL A 13 -11.80 15.05 17.80
C VAL A 13 -10.46 14.59 17.22
N ARG A 14 -9.41 14.46 18.04
CA ARG A 14 -8.11 13.95 17.61
C ARG A 14 -8.25 12.54 17.04
N GLU A 15 -8.96 11.64 17.72
CA GLU A 15 -9.16 10.27 17.26
C GLU A 15 -9.85 10.23 15.88
N LEU A 16 -10.94 10.99 15.70
CA LEU A 16 -11.65 11.08 14.43
C LEU A 16 -10.77 11.67 13.32
N TRP A 17 -9.98 12.70 13.65
CA TRP A 17 -9.07 13.35 12.71
C TRP A 17 -7.93 12.41 12.27
N ASP A 18 -7.36 11.64 13.20
CA ASP A 18 -6.31 10.67 12.89
C ASP A 18 -6.83 9.52 12.05
N ARG A 19 -8.00 8.97 12.39
CA ARG A 19 -8.67 7.94 11.59
C ARG A 19 -8.93 8.41 10.16
N GLN A 20 -9.40 9.65 9.98
CA GLN A 20 -9.64 10.22 8.65
C GLN A 20 -8.32 10.38 7.87
N GLN A 21 -7.29 10.94 8.49
CA GLN A 21 -5.99 11.11 7.82
C GLN A 21 -5.36 9.77 7.41
N ILE A 22 -5.43 8.74 8.25
CA ILE A 22 -4.92 7.40 7.93
C ILE A 22 -5.71 6.79 6.77
N ALA A 23 -7.04 6.93 6.76
CA ALA A 23 -7.85 6.50 5.63
C ALA A 23 -7.45 7.26 4.34
N ASP A 24 -7.24 8.57 4.43
CA ASP A 24 -6.83 9.42 3.31
C ASP A 24 -5.45 9.05 2.76
N VAL A 25 -4.51 8.59 3.60
CA VAL A 25 -3.21 8.07 3.14
C VAL A 25 -3.42 6.90 2.19
N MET A 26 -4.24 5.90 2.56
CA MET A 26 -4.52 4.75 1.70
C MET A 26 -5.31 5.13 0.45
N LEU A 27 -6.33 5.99 0.58
CA LEU A 27 -7.08 6.47 -0.58
C LEU A 27 -6.16 7.25 -1.55
N SER A 28 -5.22 8.05 -1.04
CA SER A 28 -4.20 8.73 -1.82
C SER A 28 -3.22 7.76 -2.46
N PHE A 29 -2.81 6.69 -1.76
CA PHE A 29 -1.93 5.65 -2.27
C PHE A 29 -2.53 4.99 -3.52
N GLY A 30 -3.77 4.49 -3.42
CA GLY A 30 -4.43 3.85 -4.56
C GLY A 30 -4.80 4.83 -5.67
N ARG A 31 -5.26 6.04 -5.33
CA ARG A 31 -5.58 7.06 -6.33
C ARG A 31 -4.35 7.45 -7.15
N ALA A 32 -3.19 7.59 -6.50
CA ALA A 32 -1.94 7.92 -7.16
C ALA A 32 -1.48 6.80 -8.12
N LEU A 33 -1.62 5.53 -7.73
CA LEU A 33 -1.43 4.39 -8.64
C LEU A 33 -2.38 4.48 -9.84
N ASP A 34 -3.67 4.69 -9.61
CA ASP A 34 -4.70 4.73 -10.65
C ASP A 34 -4.55 5.90 -11.64
N THR A 35 -3.84 6.96 -11.25
CA THR A 35 -3.52 8.10 -12.14
C THR A 35 -2.09 8.10 -12.66
N HIS A 36 -1.27 7.13 -12.27
CA HIS A 36 0.18 7.15 -12.50
C HIS A 36 0.85 8.43 -11.98
N ASP A 37 0.40 8.95 -10.83
CA ASP A 37 1.04 10.06 -10.11
C ASP A 37 2.07 9.50 -9.13
N TRP A 38 3.21 9.08 -9.65
CA TRP A 38 4.26 8.39 -8.87
C TRP A 38 4.87 9.29 -7.79
N SER A 39 4.90 10.61 -8.02
CA SER A 39 5.33 11.57 -7.00
C SER A 39 4.35 11.59 -5.84
N ARG A 40 3.04 11.67 -6.09
CA ARG A 40 2.03 11.59 -5.04
C ARG A 40 2.05 10.23 -4.34
N TYR A 41 2.26 9.15 -5.08
CA TYR A 41 2.40 7.81 -4.51
C TYR A 41 3.52 7.75 -3.48
N ALA A 42 4.72 8.23 -3.83
CA ALA A 42 5.86 8.30 -2.93
C ALA A 42 5.56 9.09 -1.64
N THR A 43 4.80 10.18 -1.72
CA THR A 43 4.45 10.98 -0.52
C THR A 43 3.59 10.24 0.51
N THR A 44 3.08 9.04 0.23
CA THR A 44 2.27 8.27 1.20
C THR A 44 3.11 7.41 2.14
N LEU A 45 4.42 7.31 1.89
CA LEU A 45 5.36 6.42 2.57
C LEU A 45 6.34 7.25 3.41
N THR A 46 6.88 6.67 4.48
CA THR A 46 8.06 7.22 5.16
C THR A 46 9.33 6.91 4.38
N ASP A 47 10.38 7.69 4.64
CA ASP A 47 11.72 7.41 4.12
C ASP A 47 12.70 7.11 5.28
N PRO A 48 13.20 5.87 5.40
CA PRO A 48 12.80 4.66 4.68
C PRO A 48 11.49 4.06 5.24
N PHE A 49 10.97 3.02 4.58
CA PHE A 49 9.86 2.20 5.08
C PHE A 49 10.12 0.70 4.82
N ASP A 50 9.45 -0.16 5.58
CA ASP A 50 9.52 -1.62 5.44
C ASP A 50 8.42 -2.12 4.48
N VAL A 51 8.75 -3.09 3.62
CA VAL A 51 7.84 -3.63 2.61
C VAL A 51 7.83 -5.15 2.63
N ASP A 52 6.63 -5.75 2.65
CA ASP A 52 6.45 -7.20 2.63
C ASP A 52 5.37 -7.58 1.62
N PHE A 53 5.82 -8.13 0.50
CA PHE A 53 4.98 -8.63 -0.59
C PHE A 53 5.24 -10.13 -0.81
N TYR A 54 5.64 -10.86 0.24
CA TYR A 54 6.00 -12.27 0.13
C TYR A 54 4.86 -13.12 -0.46
N ASP A 55 3.63 -12.92 -0.01
CA ASP A 55 2.48 -13.71 -0.49
C ASP A 55 2.17 -13.48 -1.98
N LEU A 56 2.62 -12.35 -2.56
CA LEU A 56 2.48 -12.06 -3.98
C LEU A 56 3.70 -12.50 -4.81
N THR A 57 4.91 -12.29 -4.29
CA THR A 57 6.16 -12.35 -5.07
C THR A 57 7.03 -13.56 -4.73
N GLY A 58 6.84 -14.17 -3.56
CA GLY A 58 7.73 -15.16 -2.96
C GLY A 58 9.08 -14.59 -2.48
N LEU A 59 9.29 -13.27 -2.60
CA LEU A 59 10.51 -12.60 -2.18
C LEU A 59 10.42 -12.22 -0.69
N PRO A 60 11.54 -12.26 0.07
CA PRO A 60 11.53 -11.89 1.48
C PRO A 60 11.17 -10.42 1.65
N ALA A 61 10.68 -10.07 2.84
CA ALA A 61 10.46 -8.67 3.20
C ALA A 61 11.76 -7.84 3.07
N GLY A 62 11.59 -6.58 2.69
CA GLY A 62 12.68 -5.66 2.41
C GLY A 62 12.48 -4.30 3.10
N ARG A 63 13.47 -3.42 2.94
CA ARG A 63 13.42 -2.04 3.40
C ARG A 63 13.90 -1.14 2.26
N THR A 64 13.11 -0.13 1.92
CA THR A 64 13.35 0.69 0.72
C THR A 64 12.97 2.15 0.94
N THR A 65 13.22 2.98 -0.08
CA THR A 65 12.83 4.40 -0.09
C THR A 65 11.57 4.61 -0.93
N PRO A 66 10.81 5.69 -0.68
CA PRO A 66 9.64 6.01 -1.49
C PRO A 66 9.94 6.16 -2.99
N GLU A 67 11.10 6.72 -3.34
CA GLU A 67 11.50 6.94 -4.73
C GLU A 67 11.74 5.62 -5.46
N LEU A 68 12.47 4.69 -4.85
CA LEU A 68 12.74 3.39 -5.45
C LEU A 68 11.46 2.57 -5.57
N TRP A 69 10.60 2.59 -4.55
CA TRP A 69 9.32 1.91 -4.57
C TRP A 69 8.35 2.48 -5.61
N ALA A 70 8.32 3.81 -5.78
CA ALA A 70 7.51 4.45 -6.80
C ALA A 70 7.97 4.07 -8.22
N ARG A 71 9.29 4.00 -8.47
CA ARG A 71 9.83 3.54 -9.76
C ARG A 71 9.55 2.06 -10.04
N PHE A 72 9.57 1.23 -9.00
CA PHE A 72 9.18 -0.17 -9.09
C PHE A 72 7.70 -0.31 -9.49
N ALA A 73 6.81 0.44 -8.83
CA ALA A 73 5.39 0.49 -9.16
C ALA A 73 5.15 1.06 -10.58
N GLU A 74 5.89 2.08 -10.99
CA GLU A 74 5.82 2.67 -12.34
C GLU A 74 6.16 1.63 -13.43
N ASN A 75 7.23 0.86 -13.25
CA ASN A 75 7.58 -0.22 -14.19
C ASN A 75 6.50 -1.30 -14.25
N ALA A 76 5.98 -1.71 -13.08
CA ALA A 76 4.97 -2.76 -12.99
C ALA A 76 3.62 -2.35 -13.61
N LEU A 77 3.17 -1.12 -13.32
CA LEU A 77 1.79 -0.69 -13.52
C LEU A 77 1.63 0.38 -14.60
N GLY A 78 2.68 1.16 -14.92
CA GLY A 78 2.62 2.23 -15.92
C GLY A 78 2.10 1.81 -17.30
N PRO A 79 2.41 0.59 -17.80
CA PRO A 79 1.84 0.07 -19.05
C PRO A 79 0.37 -0.36 -18.98
N LEU A 80 -0.26 -0.30 -17.81
CA LEU A 80 -1.58 -0.88 -17.53
C LEU A 80 -2.62 0.22 -17.26
N VAL A 81 -3.89 -0.12 -17.43
CA VAL A 81 -5.00 0.62 -16.81
C VAL A 81 -5.28 -0.05 -15.48
N VAL A 82 -5.16 0.69 -14.38
CA VAL A 82 -5.28 0.15 -13.03
C VAL A 82 -6.42 0.81 -12.25
N LEU A 83 -7.04 0.07 -11.34
CA LEU A 83 -8.07 0.55 -10.44
C LEU A 83 -7.95 -0.14 -9.09
N HIS A 84 -7.68 0.63 -8.04
CA HIS A 84 -7.56 0.14 -6.67
C HIS A 84 -8.78 0.57 -5.86
N ARG A 85 -9.49 -0.40 -5.28
CA ARG A 85 -10.64 -0.15 -4.40
C ARG A 85 -10.31 -0.58 -3.00
N TYR A 86 -10.47 0.33 -2.04
CA TYR A 86 -10.26 0.04 -0.63
C TYR A 86 -11.58 0.00 0.14
N THR A 87 -11.71 -0.99 1.00
CA THR A 87 -12.89 -1.22 1.84
C THR A 87 -12.47 -1.71 3.22
N ASN A 88 -13.42 -1.78 4.15
CA ASN A 88 -13.25 -2.44 5.45
C ASN A 88 -12.02 -1.92 6.23
N PHE A 89 -11.88 -0.61 6.32
CA PHE A 89 -10.81 0.04 7.09
C PHE A 89 -10.95 -0.31 8.56
N HIS A 90 -9.99 -1.07 9.08
CA HIS A 90 -9.81 -1.32 10.50
C HIS A 90 -8.56 -0.59 10.94
N ILE A 91 -8.71 0.41 11.82
CA ILE A 91 -7.62 1.29 12.25
C ILE A 91 -7.54 1.24 13.77
N ASP A 92 -6.38 0.85 14.27
CA ASP A 92 -6.03 0.84 15.69
C ASP A 92 -5.01 1.95 15.93
N LEU A 93 -5.41 2.96 16.71
CA LEU A 93 -4.54 4.08 17.08
C LEU A 93 -3.79 3.73 18.36
N ALA A 94 -2.52 4.14 18.42
CA ALA A 94 -1.63 3.89 19.56
C ALA A 94 -1.60 2.42 20.05
N PRO A 95 -1.42 1.43 19.15
CA PRO A 95 -1.47 0.00 19.52
C PRO A 95 -0.37 -0.39 20.54
N ASP A 96 0.70 0.40 20.62
CA ASP A 96 1.81 0.28 21.56
C ASP A 96 1.82 1.36 22.66
N GLY A 97 0.77 2.19 22.70
CA GLY A 97 0.65 3.34 23.61
C GLY A 97 1.25 4.65 23.08
N ASP A 98 1.90 4.65 21.91
CA ASP A 98 2.39 5.89 21.27
C ASP A 98 1.28 6.56 20.43
N PRO A 99 0.85 7.80 20.76
CA PRO A 99 -0.22 8.50 20.03
C PRO A 99 0.16 8.92 18.59
N ASP A 100 1.41 8.72 18.20
CA ASP A 100 1.92 8.99 16.86
C ASP A 100 2.14 7.70 16.05
N HIS A 101 1.73 6.55 16.57
CA HIS A 101 1.68 5.26 15.87
C HIS A 101 0.25 4.80 15.62
N ALA A 102 0.05 4.07 14.53
CA ALA A 102 -1.20 3.40 14.22
C ALA A 102 -0.94 2.11 13.44
N HIS A 103 -1.85 1.16 13.59
CA HIS A 103 -1.93 -0.04 12.76
C HIS A 103 -3.21 0.01 11.95
N ALA A 104 -3.17 -0.36 10.68
CA ALA A 104 -4.36 -0.40 9.83
C ALA A 104 -4.39 -1.64 8.94
N ILE A 105 -5.52 -2.35 8.99
CA ILE A 105 -5.87 -3.38 8.01
C ILE A 105 -6.89 -2.79 7.03
N VAL A 106 -6.57 -2.85 5.74
CA VAL A 106 -7.40 -2.27 4.68
C VAL A 106 -7.56 -3.27 3.55
N TYR A 107 -8.78 -3.74 3.34
CA TYR A 107 -9.07 -4.67 2.25
C TYR A 107 -9.00 -3.98 0.90
N HIS A 108 -8.49 -4.70 -0.11
CA HIS A 108 -8.41 -4.19 -1.46
C HIS A 108 -8.92 -5.17 -2.50
N VAL A 109 -9.48 -4.59 -3.57
CA VAL A 109 -9.62 -5.25 -4.88
C VAL A 109 -8.86 -4.39 -5.88
N SER A 110 -7.76 -4.94 -6.41
CA SER A 110 -6.88 -4.24 -7.35
C SER A 110 -7.05 -4.84 -8.74
N ARG A 111 -7.55 -4.06 -9.69
CA ARG A 111 -7.77 -4.49 -11.07
C ARG A 111 -6.73 -3.87 -11.97
N HIS A 112 -6.05 -4.71 -12.74
CA HIS A 112 -5.08 -4.32 -13.73
C HIS A 112 -5.56 -4.81 -15.09
N ARG A 113 -5.51 -3.96 -16.11
CA ARG A 113 -5.90 -4.32 -17.48
C ARG A 113 -4.88 -3.85 -18.50
N LYS A 114 -4.63 -4.69 -19.50
CA LYS A 114 -3.83 -4.37 -20.68
C LYS A 114 -4.63 -4.76 -21.92
N PRO A 115 -5.39 -3.82 -22.52
CA PRO A 115 -6.21 -4.13 -23.69
C PRO A 115 -5.37 -4.80 -24.77
N ASN A 116 -5.81 -5.98 -25.22
CA ASN A 116 -5.11 -6.78 -26.22
C ASN A 116 -6.11 -7.40 -27.20
N LYS A 117 -5.61 -8.04 -28.27
CA LYS A 117 -6.46 -8.65 -29.31
C LYS A 117 -6.88 -10.09 -28.98
N SER A 118 -6.23 -10.74 -28.02
CA SER A 118 -6.40 -12.16 -27.71
C SER A 118 -5.75 -12.52 -26.37
N GLY A 119 -6.33 -13.48 -25.66
CA GLY A 119 -5.92 -13.86 -24.31
C GLY A 119 -6.62 -13.03 -23.25
N ASP A 120 -6.39 -13.37 -21.99
CA ASP A 120 -6.96 -12.60 -20.87
C ASP A 120 -6.24 -11.25 -20.75
N ASP A 121 -7.04 -10.19 -20.76
CA ASP A 121 -6.59 -8.79 -20.72
C ASP A 121 -6.73 -8.14 -19.34
N HIS A 122 -7.07 -8.94 -18.34
CA HIS A 122 -7.25 -8.48 -16.96
C HIS A 122 -6.50 -9.36 -15.97
N TYR A 123 -6.14 -8.76 -14.84
CA TYR A 123 -5.59 -9.39 -13.67
C TYR A 123 -6.17 -8.69 -12.43
N THR A 124 -6.93 -9.42 -11.62
CA THR A 124 -7.55 -8.88 -10.40
C THR A 124 -6.99 -9.55 -9.18
N GLN A 125 -6.48 -8.77 -8.23
CA GLN A 125 -5.96 -9.25 -6.95
C GLN A 125 -6.96 -8.96 -5.83
N TYR A 126 -7.05 -9.88 -4.89
CA TYR A 126 -7.87 -9.77 -3.69
C TYR A 126 -7.01 -10.01 -2.45
N GLY A 127 -7.20 -9.17 -1.45
CA GLY A 127 -6.49 -9.29 -0.19
C GLY A 127 -6.69 -8.07 0.68
N TRP A 128 -5.72 -7.82 1.56
CA TRP A 128 -5.66 -6.62 2.37
C TRP A 128 -4.23 -6.15 2.51
N TYR A 129 -4.10 -4.85 2.73
CA TYR A 129 -2.89 -4.28 3.29
C TYR A 129 -2.94 -4.39 4.82
N ASP A 130 -1.80 -4.75 5.41
CA ASP A 130 -1.56 -4.85 6.84
C ASP A 130 -0.40 -3.87 7.14
N ASN A 131 -0.77 -2.67 7.56
CA ASN A 131 0.12 -1.52 7.57
C ASN A 131 0.39 -1.02 8.97
N ASP A 132 1.64 -0.61 9.21
CA ASP A 132 1.96 0.26 10.33
C ASP A 132 2.18 1.67 9.79
N LEU A 133 1.59 2.66 10.46
CA LEU A 133 1.66 4.07 10.10
C LEU A 133 2.25 4.86 11.26
N VAL A 134 2.95 5.93 10.91
CA VAL A 134 3.51 6.88 11.86
C VAL A 134 3.13 8.30 11.47
N ARG A 135 2.96 9.18 12.46
CA ARG A 135 2.74 10.60 12.24
C ARG A 135 4.07 11.28 11.96
N THR A 136 4.13 12.04 10.87
CA THR A 136 5.24 12.96 10.55
C THR A 136 4.75 14.41 10.69
N PRO A 137 5.66 15.41 10.66
CA PRO A 137 5.27 16.82 10.61
C PRO A 137 4.32 17.17 9.44
N GLU A 138 4.36 16.39 8.35
CA GLU A 138 3.54 16.52 7.14
C GLU A 138 2.29 15.61 7.16
N GLY A 139 1.98 14.98 8.30
CA GLY A 139 0.83 14.10 8.50
C GLY A 139 1.20 12.62 8.58
N TRP A 140 0.18 11.75 8.62
CA TRP A 140 0.39 10.30 8.70
C TRP A 140 1.03 9.74 7.42
N ARG A 141 1.90 8.73 7.57
CA ARG A 141 2.58 8.02 6.47
C ARG A 141 2.69 6.54 6.79
N ILE A 142 2.73 5.69 5.77
CA ILE A 142 2.95 4.25 5.90
C ILE A 142 4.43 4.01 6.19
N ASN A 143 4.73 3.39 7.34
CA ASN A 143 6.09 3.00 7.76
C ASN A 143 6.37 1.51 7.53
N ARG A 144 5.32 0.68 7.51
CA ARG A 144 5.38 -0.70 7.02
C ARG A 144 4.20 -0.96 6.08
N LEU A 145 4.48 -1.44 4.87
CA LEU A 145 3.49 -1.82 3.88
C LEU A 145 3.55 -3.34 3.67
N LYS A 146 2.56 -4.08 4.17
CA LYS A 146 2.45 -5.52 3.88
C LYS A 146 1.24 -5.82 3.02
N HIS A 147 1.44 -6.55 1.94
CA HIS A 147 0.38 -7.00 1.04
C HIS A 147 0.05 -8.46 1.30
N GLN A 148 -1.03 -8.70 2.06
CA GLN A 148 -1.53 -10.02 2.43
C GLN A 148 -2.41 -10.58 1.29
N PHE A 149 -1.76 -11.09 0.25
CA PHE A 149 -2.42 -11.63 -0.93
C PHE A 149 -3.23 -12.87 -0.57
N GLN A 150 -4.47 -12.97 -1.08
CA GLN A 150 -5.34 -14.13 -0.83
C GLN A 150 -5.55 -14.97 -2.08
N TRP A 151 -6.02 -14.34 -3.16
CA TRP A 151 -6.17 -14.98 -4.47
C TRP A 151 -6.22 -13.93 -5.60
N ALA A 152 -6.21 -14.41 -6.84
CA ALA A 152 -6.39 -13.57 -8.02
C ALA A 152 -7.22 -14.25 -9.10
N ASP A 153 -7.81 -13.42 -9.96
CA ASP A 153 -8.45 -13.80 -11.22
C ASP A 153 -7.64 -13.28 -12.41
N GLY A 154 -7.68 -14.00 -13.54
CA GLY A 154 -7.10 -13.55 -14.82
C GLY A 154 -5.61 -13.86 -14.99
N ASN A 155 -4.91 -13.00 -15.72
CA ASN A 155 -3.56 -13.26 -16.21
C ASN A 155 -2.47 -12.50 -15.42
N PRO A 156 -1.72 -13.14 -14.51
CA PRO A 156 -0.68 -12.46 -13.74
C PRO A 156 0.47 -11.94 -14.60
N ASN A 157 0.66 -12.48 -15.81
CA ASN A 157 1.74 -12.07 -16.73
C ASN A 157 1.47 -10.73 -17.43
N LEU A 158 0.39 -10.01 -17.09
CA LEU A 158 0.20 -8.64 -17.56
C LEU A 158 1.23 -7.67 -16.97
N ILE A 159 1.67 -7.96 -15.74
CA ILE A 159 2.82 -7.29 -15.13
C ILE A 159 4.07 -8.05 -15.61
N ASP A 160 4.87 -7.39 -16.44
CA ASP A 160 6.05 -8.00 -17.02
C ASP A 160 7.21 -7.97 -16.03
N GLY A 161 7.31 -9.03 -15.22
CA GLY A 161 8.43 -9.20 -14.30
C GLY A 161 9.76 -9.50 -15.00
N SER A 162 9.80 -9.73 -16.32
CA SER A 162 11.05 -10.10 -17.01
C SER A 162 11.92 -8.90 -17.40
N ASP A 163 11.41 -7.67 -17.23
CA ASP A 163 12.16 -6.45 -17.51
C ASP A 163 13.45 -6.38 -16.64
N PRO A 164 14.63 -6.18 -17.22
CA PRO A 164 15.89 -6.10 -16.47
C PRO A 164 15.93 -4.98 -15.43
N ASP A 165 15.31 -3.83 -15.70
CA ASP A 165 15.23 -2.73 -14.75
C ASP A 165 14.28 -3.09 -13.61
N PHE A 166 13.16 -3.78 -13.90
CA PHE A 166 12.28 -4.33 -12.86
C PHE A 166 13.02 -5.31 -11.95
N GLN A 167 13.75 -6.26 -12.52
CA GLN A 167 14.54 -7.25 -11.77
C GLN A 167 15.62 -6.61 -10.92
N LYS A 168 16.33 -5.61 -11.46
CA LYS A 168 17.33 -4.86 -10.70
C LYS A 168 16.71 -4.14 -9.50
N MET A 169 15.59 -3.44 -9.69
CA MET A 169 14.89 -2.76 -8.59
C MET A 169 14.35 -3.76 -7.57
N ALA A 170 13.80 -4.89 -8.00
CA ALA A 170 13.36 -5.97 -7.11
C ALA A 170 14.52 -6.48 -6.25
N GLY A 171 15.71 -6.66 -6.84
CA GLY A 171 16.92 -7.02 -6.12
C GLY A 171 17.36 -5.99 -5.08
N GLU A 172 17.30 -4.70 -5.42
CA GLU A 172 17.61 -3.61 -4.48
C GLU A 172 16.60 -3.53 -3.32
N ILE A 173 15.32 -3.81 -3.57
CA ILE A 173 14.26 -3.74 -2.55
C ILE A 173 14.25 -4.97 -1.65
N PHE A 174 14.26 -6.17 -2.24
CA PHE A 174 14.02 -7.45 -1.55
C PHE A 174 15.30 -8.26 -1.31
N GLY A 175 16.48 -7.72 -1.65
CA GLY A 175 17.75 -8.37 -1.37
C GLY A 175 18.00 -9.64 -2.20
N THR A 176 17.43 -9.75 -3.39
CA THR A 176 17.75 -10.82 -4.34
C THR A 176 18.88 -10.39 -5.26
N ASP A 177 20.05 -11.02 -5.16
CA ASP A 177 21.09 -10.85 -6.19
C ASP A 177 20.53 -11.25 -7.56
N PRO A 178 20.78 -10.48 -8.65
CA PRO A 178 20.39 -10.90 -9.99
C PRO A 178 21.13 -12.20 -10.34
N GLN A 179 20.38 -13.26 -10.67
CA GLN A 179 20.93 -14.50 -11.23
C GLN A 179 21.33 -14.33 -12.70
#